data_AF-A0A915M4N3-F1
#
_entry.id   AF-A0A915M4N3-F1
#
_cell.length_a   1.000
_cell.length_b   1.000
_cell.length_c   1.000
_cell.angle_alpha   90.00
_cell.angle_beta   90.00
_cell.angle_gamma   90.00
#
_symmetry.space_group_name_H-M   'P 1'
#
loop_
_entity.id
_entity.type
_entity.pdbx_description
1 polymer ?
#
loop_
_entity_poly.entity_id
_entity_poly.type
_entity_poly.pdbx_seq_one_letter_code
_entity_poly.pdbx_strand_id
1 'polypeptide(L)'
;MAQHKMESLLLLGSNNNNVIFEEEWAKSLPVVRNLLCRQNVSKFEWQDLFSTNNRITSWVDSGNEKLLSVLKEELTKHVGEAANKILPHSDVDSLLKAYIQEWE
;
A
#
# COMPACT_ATOMS: atom_id res chain seq x y z
N MET A 1 -13.56 6.95 -30.23
CA MET A 1 -12.98 6.09 -29.18
C MET A 1 -11.68 6.66 -28.59
N ALA A 2 -10.82 7.33 -29.36
CA ALA A 2 -9.60 7.97 -28.84
C ALA A 2 -9.87 9.21 -27.95
N GLN A 3 -10.90 10.00 -28.29
CA GLN A 3 -11.21 11.29 -27.65
C GLN A 3 -11.64 11.14 -26.18
N HIS A 4 -12.46 10.12 -25.88
CA HIS A 4 -12.90 9.82 -24.51
C HIS A 4 -11.74 9.36 -23.60
N LYS A 5 -10.75 8.64 -24.16
CA LYS A 5 -9.55 8.20 -23.42
C LYS A 5 -8.61 9.37 -23.13
N MET A 6 -8.58 10.36 -24.02
CA MET A 6 -7.80 11.59 -23.86
C MET A 6 -8.44 12.53 -22.83
N GLU A 7 -9.77 12.62 -22.80
CA GLU A 7 -10.53 13.39 -21.79
C GLU A 7 -10.43 12.77 -20.39
N SER A 8 -10.41 11.44 -20.27
CA SER A 8 -10.12 10.77 -18.99
C SER A 8 -8.71 11.05 -18.47
N LEU A 9 -7.73 11.19 -19.36
CA LEU A 9 -6.37 11.59 -19.01
C LEU A 9 -6.30 13.07 -18.58
N LEU A 10 -7.09 13.93 -19.20
CA LEU A 10 -7.14 15.37 -18.90
C LEU A 10 -7.83 15.68 -17.57
N LEU A 11 -8.82 14.89 -17.15
CA LEU A 11 -9.44 15.02 -15.83
C LEU A 11 -8.49 14.61 -14.67
N LEU A 12 -7.56 13.69 -14.92
CA LEU A 12 -6.46 13.36 -13.99
C LEU A 12 -5.34 14.42 -13.99
N GLY A 13 -5.31 15.31 -14.98
CA GLY A 13 -4.27 16.30 -15.21
C GLY A 13 -4.67 17.73 -14.86
N SER A 14 -5.67 17.93 -14.00
CA SER A 14 -6.10 19.28 -13.63
C SER A 14 -5.12 19.91 -12.62
N ASN A 15 -4.15 20.62 -13.21
CA ASN A 15 -3.47 21.81 -12.73
C ASN A 15 -2.53 21.65 -11.50
N ASN A 16 -1.23 21.80 -11.78
CA ASN A 16 -0.07 21.94 -10.87
C ASN A 16 0.72 20.65 -10.57
N ASN A 17 1.34 20.04 -11.60
CA ASN A 17 2.02 18.74 -11.46
C ASN A 17 3.44 18.85 -10.87
N ASN A 18 3.57 19.37 -9.65
CA ASN A 18 4.68 18.98 -8.77
C ASN A 18 4.17 17.89 -7.83
N VAL A 19 3.91 16.69 -8.36
CA VAL A 19 3.49 15.55 -7.55
C VAL A 19 4.70 15.09 -6.74
N ILE A 20 4.66 15.32 -5.43
CA ILE A 20 5.74 14.93 -4.51
C ILE A 20 5.42 13.55 -3.97
N PHE A 21 6.36 12.61 -4.12
CA PHE A 21 6.18 11.22 -3.71
C PHE A 21 5.80 11.10 -2.24
N GLU A 22 6.52 11.81 -1.37
CA GLU A 22 6.40 11.72 0.07
C GLU A 22 5.00 12.19 0.54
N GLU A 23 4.44 13.21 -0.10
CA GLU A 23 3.11 13.73 0.22
C GLU A 23 1.99 12.79 -0.22
N GLU A 24 2.13 12.19 -1.41
CA GLU A 24 1.16 11.23 -1.93
C GLU A 24 1.22 9.90 -1.18
N TRP A 25 2.43 9.40 -0.92
CA TRP A 25 2.64 8.18 -0.17
C TRP A 25 2.12 8.32 1.27
N ALA A 26 2.31 9.47 1.92
CA ALA A 26 1.79 9.72 3.26
C ALA A 26 0.27 9.53 3.38
N LYS A 27 -0.49 9.81 2.31
CA LYS A 27 -1.95 9.59 2.25
C LYS A 27 -2.30 8.10 2.12
N SER A 28 -1.50 7.36 1.35
CA SER A 28 -1.73 5.94 1.06
C SER A 28 -1.26 5.01 2.18
N LEU A 29 -0.23 5.40 2.91
CA LEU A 29 0.43 4.57 3.92
C LEU A 29 -0.53 4.03 5.00
N PRO A 30 -1.44 4.81 5.60
CA PRO A 30 -2.40 4.28 6.57
C PRO A 30 -3.30 3.18 5.96
N VAL A 31 -3.76 3.36 4.72
CA VAL A 31 -4.61 2.39 4.03
C VAL A 31 -3.82 1.09 3.76
N VAL A 32 -2.57 1.20 3.32
CA VAL A 32 -1.69 0.03 3.11
C VAL A 32 -1.48 -0.74 4.41
N ARG A 33 -1.23 -0.05 5.52
CA ARG A 33 -1.08 -0.69 6.85
C ARG A 33 -2.38 -1.35 7.31
N ASN A 34 -3.53 -0.72 7.08
CA ASN A 34 -4.82 -1.33 7.39
C ASN A 34 -5.03 -2.62 6.59
N LEU A 35 -4.67 -2.63 5.31
CA LEU A 35 -4.74 -3.85 4.48
C LEU A 35 -3.82 -4.95 5.01
N LEU A 36 -2.56 -4.63 5.34
CA LEU A 36 -1.60 -5.59 5.91
C LEU A 36 -2.10 -6.16 7.25
N CYS A 37 -2.64 -5.31 8.11
CA CYS A 37 -3.16 -5.69 9.43
C CYS A 37 -4.60 -6.22 9.40
N ARG A 38 -5.17 -6.49 8.21
CA ARG A 38 -6.55 -6.98 8.03
C ARG A 38 -7.62 -6.13 8.75
N GLN A 39 -7.38 -4.83 8.79
CA GLN A 39 -8.33 -3.84 9.31
C GLN A 39 -9.30 -3.38 8.23
N ASN A 40 -10.43 -2.80 8.63
CA ASN A 40 -11.42 -2.30 7.70
C ASN A 40 -10.86 -1.14 6.86
N VAL A 41 -11.09 -1.22 5.56
CA VAL A 41 -10.83 -0.16 4.59
C VAL A 41 -12.13 0.14 3.87
N SER A 42 -12.55 1.40 3.89
CA SER A 42 -13.75 1.84 3.20
C SER A 42 -13.57 1.79 1.68
N LYS A 43 -14.68 1.75 0.94
CA LYS A 43 -14.65 1.80 -0.54
C LYS A 43 -13.96 3.05 -1.06
N PHE A 44 -14.12 4.18 -0.36
CA PHE A 44 -13.50 5.44 -0.71
C PHE A 44 -11.97 5.37 -0.55
N GLU A 45 -11.49 4.93 0.62
CA GLU A 45 -10.05 4.75 0.87
C GLU A 45 -9.41 3.77 -0.12
N TRP A 46 -10.13 2.69 -0.47
CA TRP A 46 -9.68 1.76 -1.49
C TRP A 46 -9.53 2.44 -2.85
N GLN A 47 -10.54 3.17 -3.31
CA GLN A 47 -10.47 3.87 -4.61
C GLN A 47 -9.41 4.99 -4.64
N ASP A 48 -9.25 5.70 -3.53
CA ASP A 48 -8.25 6.76 -3.39
C ASP A 48 -6.82 6.22 -3.42
N LEU A 49 -6.58 5.03 -2.85
CA LEU A 49 -5.30 4.32 -2.95
C LEU A 49 -4.91 4.04 -4.41
N PHE A 50 -5.84 3.55 -5.25
CA PHE A 50 -5.56 3.32 -6.67
C PHE A 50 -5.27 4.62 -7.41
N SER A 51 -6.03 5.67 -7.10
CA SER A 51 -5.87 6.99 -7.72
C SER A 51 -4.51 7.60 -7.38
N THR A 52 -4.09 7.48 -6.11
CA THR A 52 -2.79 7.94 -5.62
C THR A 52 -1.64 7.15 -6.22
N ASN A 53 -1.74 5.83 -6.27
CA ASN A 53 -0.74 4.98 -6.94
C ASN A 53 -0.60 5.34 -8.42
N ASN A 54 -1.73 5.54 -9.13
CA ASN A 54 -1.70 5.97 -10.52
C ASN A 54 -1.02 7.34 -10.70
N ARG A 55 -1.28 8.29 -9.79
CA ARG A 55 -0.64 9.61 -9.81
C ARG A 55 0.87 9.51 -9.58
N ILE A 56 1.31 8.75 -8.58
CA ILE A 56 2.75 8.52 -8.31
C ILE A 56 3.43 7.90 -9.53
N THR A 57 2.87 6.82 -10.06
CA THR A 57 3.48 6.06 -11.16
C THR A 57 3.47 6.82 -12.50
N SER A 58 2.57 7.79 -12.67
CA SER A 58 2.47 8.60 -13.88
C SER A 58 3.31 9.89 -13.83
N TRP A 59 3.48 10.50 -12.65
CA TRP A 59 3.98 11.88 -12.53
C TRP A 59 5.22 12.05 -11.65
N VAL A 60 5.64 11.02 -10.90
CA VAL A 60 6.87 11.06 -10.11
C VAL A 60 7.98 10.35 -10.87
N ASP A 61 9.14 10.98 -10.97
CA ASP A 61 10.34 10.34 -11.51
C ASP A 61 10.72 9.09 -10.70
N SER A 62 10.87 7.96 -11.40
CA SER A 62 11.06 6.65 -10.78
C SER A 62 9.96 6.27 -9.78
N GLY A 63 8.75 6.81 -9.95
CA GLY A 63 7.61 6.61 -9.03
C GLY A 63 7.28 5.12 -8.82
N ASN A 64 7.36 4.31 -9.88
CA ASN A 64 7.19 2.85 -9.80
C ASN A 64 8.22 2.20 -8.87
N GLU A 65 9.50 2.55 -9.01
CA GLU A 65 10.59 1.98 -8.22
C GLU A 65 10.51 2.40 -6.76
N LYS A 66 10.22 3.69 -6.51
CA LYS A 66 10.00 4.22 -5.15
C LYS A 66 8.83 3.53 -4.48
N LEU A 67 7.68 3.42 -5.17
CA LEU A 67 6.48 2.78 -4.64
C LEU A 67 6.73 1.30 -4.32
N LEU A 68 7.41 0.57 -5.22
CA LEU A 68 7.78 -0.82 -4.98
C LEU A 68 8.73 -0.95 -3.77
N SER A 69 9.68 -0.03 -3.62
CA SER A 69 10.62 -0.02 -2.50
C SER A 69 9.90 0.15 -1.16
N VAL A 70 9.04 1.17 -1.03
CA VAL A 70 8.32 1.42 0.24
C VAL A 70 7.30 0.32 0.55
N LEU A 71 6.64 -0.26 -0.46
CA LEU A 71 5.74 -1.40 -0.25
C LEU A 71 6.48 -2.64 0.24
N LYS A 72 7.68 -2.91 -0.30
CA LYS A 72 8.54 -4.00 0.20
C LYS A 72 8.98 -3.76 1.63
N GLU A 73 9.31 -2.53 1.98
CA GLU A 73 9.68 -2.16 3.35
C GLU A 73 8.52 -2.39 4.33
N GLU A 74 7.32 -1.89 4.02
CA GLU A 74 6.13 -2.09 4.87
C GLU A 74 5.75 -3.56 4.98
N LEU A 75 5.83 -4.34 3.90
CA LEU A 75 5.60 -5.79 3.95
C LEU A 75 6.64 -6.51 4.82
N THR A 76 7.92 -6.17 4.66
CA THR A 76 9.01 -6.77 5.44
C THR A 76 8.83 -6.49 6.93
N LYS A 77 8.45 -5.25 7.26
CA LYS A 77 8.14 -4.86 8.64
C LYS A 77 6.97 -5.65 9.19
N HIS A 78 5.88 -5.75 8.44
CA HIS A 78 4.70 -6.51 8.85
C HIS A 78 5.01 -8.00 9.10
N VAL A 79 5.77 -8.64 8.21
CA VAL A 79 6.21 -10.03 8.39
C VAL A 79 7.12 -10.17 9.62
N GLY A 80 8.03 -9.20 9.84
CA GLY A 80 8.87 -9.18 11.03
C GLY A 80 8.06 -9.07 12.34
N GLU A 81 7.02 -8.25 12.35
CA GLU A 81 6.11 -8.12 13.48
C GLU A 81 5.32 -9.42 13.73
N ALA A 82 4.82 -10.08 12.68
CA ALA A 82 4.19 -11.39 12.80
C ALA A 82 5.16 -12.45 13.35
N ALA A 83 6.39 -12.49 12.83
CA ALA A 83 7.43 -13.39 13.33
C ALA A 83 7.74 -13.15 14.82
N ASN A 84 7.81 -11.88 15.26
CA ASN A 84 8.02 -11.53 16.66
C ASN A 84 6.90 -12.02 17.59
N LYS A 85 5.68 -12.24 17.09
CA LYS A 85 4.59 -12.84 17.87
C LYS A 85 4.68 -14.37 17.91
N ILE A 86 5.19 -15.01 16.85
CA ILE A 86 5.25 -16.47 16.70
C ILE A 86 6.48 -17.07 17.39
N LEU A 87 7.67 -16.51 17.14
CA LEU A 87 8.96 -17.09 17.54
C LEU A 87 9.19 -17.23 19.07
N PRO A 88 8.60 -16.41 19.96
CA PRO A 88 8.78 -16.60 21.40
C PRO A 88 8.18 -17.88 21.97
N HIS A 89 7.28 -18.55 21.24
CA HIS A 89 6.65 -19.79 21.69
C HIS A 89 7.63 -20.97 21.59
N SER A 90 8.02 -21.53 22.75
CA SER A 90 8.96 -22.66 22.83
C SER A 90 8.30 -24.03 22.65
N ASP A 91 7.01 -24.12 22.93
CA ASP A 91 6.19 -25.33 22.73
C ASP A 91 5.63 -25.38 21.30
N VAL A 92 5.68 -26.56 20.67
CA VAL A 92 5.32 -26.77 19.26
C VAL A 92 3.83 -26.50 19.03
N ASP A 93 2.95 -26.91 19.95
CA ASP A 93 1.51 -26.68 19.82
C ASP A 93 1.16 -25.20 19.92
N SER A 94 1.81 -24.48 20.83
CA SER A 94 1.66 -23.03 21.02
C SER A 94 2.21 -22.25 19.83
N LEU A 95 3.35 -22.66 19.29
CA LEU A 95 3.95 -22.07 18.09
C LEU A 95 3.07 -22.29 16.85
N LEU A 96 2.52 -23.49 16.66
CA LEU A 96 1.61 -23.79 15.55
C LEU A 96 0.32 -22.96 15.65
N LYS A 97 -0.25 -22.80 16.85
CA LYS A 97 -1.42 -21.94 17.07
C LYS A 97 -1.14 -20.48 16.73
N ALA A 98 -0.02 -19.93 17.20
CA ALA A 98 0.39 -18.56 16.90
C ALA A 98 0.62 -18.36 15.39
N TYR A 99 1.24 -19.34 14.72
CA TYR A 99 1.43 -19.31 13.28
C TYR A 99 0.11 -19.30 12.52
N ILE A 100 -0.84 -20.18 12.86
CA ILE A 100 -2.16 -20.23 12.22
C ILE A 100 -2.89 -18.90 12.39
N GLN A 101 -2.84 -18.30 13.58
CA GLN A 101 -3.49 -17.03 13.87
C GLN A 101 -2.95 -15.85 13.04
N GLU A 102 -1.65 -15.82 12.76
CA GLU A 102 -1.07 -14.76 11.91
C GLU A 102 -1.22 -15.07 10.41
N TRP A 103 -1.37 -16.35 10.02
CA TRP A 103 -1.51 -16.79 8.63
C TRP A 103 -2.92 -16.63 8.05
N GLU A 104 -3.95 -17.07 8.77
CA GLU A 104 -5.34 -16.67 8.52
C GLU A 104 -5.44 -15.17 8.70
#